data_AF-A0A2T2W1F8-F1
#
_entry.id   AF-A0A2T2W1F8-F1
#
_cell.length_a   1.000
_cell.length_b   1.000
_cell.length_c   1.000
_cell.angle_alpha   90.00
_cell.angle_beta   90.00
_cell.angle_gamma   90.00
#
_symmetry.space_group_name_H-M   'P 1'
#
loop_
_entity.id
_entity.type
_entity.pdbx_description
1 polymer ?
#
loop_
_entity_poly.entity_id
_entity_poly.type
_entity_poly.pdbx_seq_one_letter_code
_entity_poly.pdbx_strand_id
1 'polypeptide(L)'
;VLGVNGTEYLELLAAAGCGPETFPSCQAVGQSRLWAAMGNATGPEAVKDAIAAIHAEDQSFSMEGGSWTGDRSWVSGYDNVLDPMQRLSAQFHQTMQRQSEQGDTLERQYRYRNALIHNLLLQTSCFRYWGQGTWTDYAKELYRRGQAILNHDFA
;
A
#
# COMPACT_ATOMS: atom_id res chain seq x y z
N VAL A 1 -17.89 -19.10 -23.67
CA VAL A 1 -17.26 -19.21 -22.33
C VAL A 1 -18.31 -18.75 -21.32
N LEU A 2 -18.69 -19.58 -20.36
CA LEU A 2 -19.52 -19.13 -19.23
C LEU A 2 -18.61 -18.34 -18.29
N GLY A 3 -18.95 -17.10 -17.97
CA GLY A 3 -18.26 -16.37 -16.91
C GLY A 3 -18.71 -16.92 -15.56
N VAL A 4 -17.75 -17.21 -14.69
CA VAL A 4 -18.00 -17.54 -13.28
C VAL A 4 -17.37 -16.47 -12.40
N ASN A 5 -17.98 -16.19 -11.26
CA ASN A 5 -17.40 -15.32 -10.25
C ASN A 5 -16.37 -16.10 -9.39
N GLY A 6 -15.65 -15.39 -8.52
CA GLY A 6 -14.61 -16.01 -7.69
C GLY A 6 -15.13 -17.10 -6.77
N THR A 7 -16.31 -16.93 -6.19
CA THR A 7 -16.94 -17.93 -5.32
C THR A 7 -17.31 -19.18 -6.10
N GLU A 8 -18.00 -19.02 -7.22
CA GLU A 8 -18.39 -20.14 -8.11
C GLU A 8 -17.15 -20.92 -8.59
N TYR A 9 -16.07 -20.22 -8.93
CA TYR A 9 -14.81 -20.86 -9.30
C TYR A 9 -14.22 -21.72 -8.17
N LEU A 10 -14.20 -21.20 -6.94
CA LEU A 10 -13.74 -21.95 -5.77
C LEU A 10 -14.65 -23.15 -5.44
N GLU A 11 -15.96 -23.00 -5.61
CA GLU A 11 -16.92 -24.10 -5.43
C GLU A 11 -16.72 -25.20 -6.48
N LEU A 12 -16.43 -24.84 -7.73
CA LEU A 12 -16.09 -25.79 -8.78
C LEU A 12 -14.79 -26.54 -8.47
N LEU A 13 -13.77 -25.86 -7.95
CA LEU A 13 -12.53 -26.51 -7.50
C LEU A 13 -12.81 -27.49 -6.35
N ALA A 14 -13.60 -27.08 -5.35
CA ALA A 14 -13.99 -27.95 -4.25
C ALA A 14 -14.78 -29.18 -4.74
N ALA A 15 -15.73 -28.99 -5.67
CA ALA A 15 -16.49 -30.07 -6.29
C ALA A 15 -15.61 -31.04 -7.11
N ALA A 16 -14.49 -30.54 -7.66
CA ALA A 16 -13.47 -31.35 -8.31
C ALA A 16 -12.51 -32.06 -7.32
N GLY A 17 -12.75 -31.92 -6.01
CA GLY A 17 -11.93 -32.54 -4.96
C GLY A 17 -10.64 -31.77 -4.65
N CYS A 18 -10.53 -30.50 -5.07
CA CYS A 18 -9.40 -29.64 -4.72
C CYS A 18 -9.73 -28.84 -3.45
N GLY A 19 -9.03 -29.10 -2.36
CA GLY A 19 -9.09 -28.31 -1.13
C GLY A 19 -7.79 -27.53 -0.85
N PRO A 20 -7.71 -26.81 0.27
CA PRO A 20 -6.52 -26.05 0.68
C PRO A 20 -5.21 -26.84 0.63
N GLU A 21 -5.27 -28.15 0.87
CA GLU A 21 -4.15 -29.09 0.79
C GLU A 21 -3.61 -29.32 -0.63
N THR A 22 -4.41 -29.03 -1.67
CA THR A 22 -3.98 -29.13 -3.07
C THR A 22 -3.56 -27.79 -3.66
N PHE A 23 -3.77 -26.68 -2.94
CA PHE A 23 -3.41 -25.36 -3.43
C PHE A 23 -1.88 -25.19 -3.45
N PRO A 24 -1.33 -24.56 -4.50
CA PRO A 24 0.09 -24.23 -4.51
C PRO A 24 0.41 -23.24 -3.38
N SER A 25 1.56 -23.42 -2.74
CA SER A 25 2.07 -22.41 -1.82
C SER A 25 2.46 -21.16 -2.61
N CYS A 26 1.79 -20.05 -2.31
CA CYS A 26 2.09 -18.74 -2.88
C CYS A 26 2.74 -17.87 -1.81
N GLN A 27 3.93 -17.35 -2.11
CA GLN A 27 4.64 -16.42 -1.24
C GLN A 27 5.28 -15.31 -2.07
N ALA A 28 5.49 -14.14 -1.48
CA ALA A 28 6.22 -13.07 -2.15
C ALA A 28 7.69 -13.50 -2.35
N VAL A 29 8.30 -13.04 -3.45
CA VAL A 29 9.71 -13.31 -3.73
C VAL A 29 10.57 -12.79 -2.57
N GLY A 30 11.50 -13.61 -2.09
CA GLY A 30 12.39 -13.28 -0.96
C GLY A 30 11.76 -13.41 0.44
N GLN A 31 10.45 -13.59 0.53
CA GLN A 31 9.73 -13.61 1.81
C GLN A 31 10.21 -14.73 2.76
N SER A 32 10.43 -15.94 2.24
CA SER A 32 10.93 -17.06 3.07
C SER A 32 12.31 -16.77 3.68
N ARG A 33 13.21 -16.14 2.93
CA ARG A 33 14.54 -15.73 3.40
C ARG A 33 14.42 -14.67 4.49
N LEU A 34 13.56 -13.68 4.29
CA LEU A 34 13.28 -12.64 5.28
C LEU A 34 12.78 -13.24 6.61
N TRP A 35 11.81 -14.14 6.55
CA TRP A 35 11.28 -14.79 7.76
C TRP A 35 12.29 -15.72 8.44
N ALA A 36 13.11 -16.44 7.66
CA ALA A 36 14.20 -17.22 8.22
C ALA A 36 15.22 -16.34 8.97
N ALA A 37 15.58 -15.17 8.40
CA ALA A 37 16.50 -14.22 9.02
C ALA A 37 15.90 -13.55 10.28
N MET A 38 14.59 -13.28 10.28
CA MET A 38 13.92 -12.72 11.45
C MET A 38 13.77 -13.73 12.60
N GLY A 39 13.58 -15.02 12.30
CA GLY A 39 13.28 -16.03 13.31
C GLY A 39 12.06 -15.65 14.13
N ASN A 40 12.23 -15.47 15.44
CA ASN A 40 11.16 -15.06 16.36
C ASN A 40 11.07 -13.54 16.58
N ALA A 41 11.93 -12.75 15.94
CA ALA A 41 11.92 -11.30 16.07
C ALA A 41 10.64 -10.71 15.41
N THR A 42 10.19 -9.57 15.92
CA THR A 42 8.98 -8.90 15.43
C THR A 42 9.17 -7.39 15.41
N GLY A 43 8.37 -6.71 14.60
CA GLY A 43 8.37 -5.25 14.50
C GLY A 43 9.24 -4.70 13.36
N PRO A 44 9.10 -3.39 13.07
CA PRO A 44 9.68 -2.76 11.88
C PRO A 44 11.22 -2.73 11.87
N GLU A 45 11.86 -2.50 13.02
CA GLU A 45 13.32 -2.49 13.09
C GLU A 45 13.90 -3.90 12.84
N ALA A 46 13.29 -4.94 13.41
CA ALA A 46 13.72 -6.32 13.15
C ALA A 46 13.60 -6.70 11.66
N VAL A 47 12.54 -6.24 10.99
CA VAL A 47 12.38 -6.43 9.54
C VAL A 47 13.50 -5.71 8.78
N LYS A 48 13.79 -4.45 9.12
CA LYS A 48 14.83 -3.65 8.48
C LYS A 48 16.22 -4.26 8.66
N ASP A 49 16.54 -4.70 9.88
CA ASP A 49 17.81 -5.35 10.20
C ASP A 49 17.97 -6.67 9.44
N ALA A 50 16.91 -7.48 9.37
CA ALA A 50 16.92 -8.72 8.60
C ALA A 50 17.12 -8.47 7.09
N ILE A 51 16.45 -7.47 6.52
CA ILE A 51 16.67 -7.07 5.11
C ILE A 51 18.13 -6.65 4.88
N ALA A 52 18.68 -5.82 5.77
CA ALA A 52 20.06 -5.34 5.67
C ALA A 52 21.08 -6.49 5.78
N ALA A 53 20.85 -7.44 6.70
CA ALA A 53 21.69 -8.61 6.87
C ALA A 53 21.69 -9.50 5.61
N ILE A 54 20.51 -9.81 5.06
CA ILE A 54 20.40 -10.62 3.84
C ILE A 54 21.08 -9.90 2.66
N HIS A 55 20.87 -8.59 2.52
CA HIS A 55 21.49 -7.81 1.45
C HIS A 55 23.02 -7.71 1.58
N ALA A 56 23.55 -7.71 2.81
CA ALA A 56 25.00 -7.73 3.04
C ALA A 56 25.64 -9.03 2.55
N GLU A 57 24.94 -10.16 2.70
CA GLU A 57 25.37 -11.48 2.21
C GLU A 57 25.16 -11.64 0.70
N ASP A 58 24.08 -11.06 0.17
CA ASP A 58 23.66 -11.18 -1.22
C ASP A 58 23.16 -9.84 -1.74
N GLN A 59 24.04 -9.13 -2.47
CA GLN A 59 23.74 -7.82 -3.05
C GLN A 59 22.65 -7.86 -4.14
N SER A 60 22.24 -9.05 -4.60
CA SER A 60 21.13 -9.20 -5.55
C SER A 60 19.76 -9.29 -4.85
N PHE A 61 19.75 -9.46 -3.52
CA PHE A 61 18.51 -9.52 -2.75
C PHE A 61 17.79 -8.16 -2.75
N SER A 62 16.54 -8.14 -3.20
CA SER A 62 15.69 -6.96 -3.17
C SER A 62 14.26 -7.30 -2.79
N MET A 63 13.68 -6.47 -1.92
CA MET A 63 12.26 -6.53 -1.55
C MET A 63 11.40 -5.58 -2.41
N GLU A 64 11.99 -4.83 -3.35
CA GLU A 64 11.28 -3.83 -4.17
C GLU A 64 10.48 -4.45 -5.32
N GLY A 65 10.76 -5.71 -5.68
CA GLY A 65 10.13 -6.44 -6.79
C GLY A 65 8.86 -7.21 -6.44
N GLY A 66 8.35 -7.06 -5.21
CA GLY A 66 7.13 -7.72 -4.73
C GLY A 66 5.86 -7.20 -5.42
N SER A 67 5.71 -7.49 -6.70
CA SER A 67 4.52 -7.19 -7.48
C SER A 67 3.91 -8.45 -8.06
N TRP A 68 2.61 -8.40 -8.35
CA TRP A 68 1.92 -9.54 -8.98
C TRP A 68 2.46 -9.88 -10.38
N THR A 69 3.18 -8.95 -11.04
CA THR A 69 3.82 -9.19 -12.35
C THR A 69 5.28 -9.59 -12.23
N GLY A 70 5.90 -9.43 -11.05
CA GLY A 70 7.29 -9.81 -10.76
C GLY A 70 8.37 -8.94 -11.41
N ASP A 71 8.02 -8.05 -12.35
CA ASP A 71 8.95 -7.26 -13.17
C ASP A 71 8.82 -5.74 -12.97
N ARG A 72 7.73 -5.26 -12.36
CA ARG A 72 7.47 -3.83 -12.14
C ARG A 72 7.86 -3.40 -10.73
N SER A 73 8.75 -2.41 -10.64
CA SER A 73 8.97 -1.67 -9.40
C SER A 73 7.82 -0.69 -9.17
N TRP A 74 7.24 -0.73 -7.97
CA TRP A 74 6.22 0.22 -7.52
C TRP A 74 6.82 1.33 -6.66
N VAL A 75 8.16 1.37 -6.56
CA VAL A 75 8.92 2.26 -5.69
C VAL A 75 9.86 3.11 -6.54
N SER A 76 10.78 2.45 -7.26
CA SER A 76 11.82 3.11 -8.03
C SER A 76 11.23 4.00 -9.15
N GLY A 77 11.68 5.25 -9.22
CA GLY A 77 11.28 6.21 -10.25
C GLY A 77 9.92 6.88 -10.02
N TYR A 78 9.29 6.68 -8.86
CA TYR A 78 7.99 7.27 -8.50
C TYR A 78 8.02 8.13 -7.24
N ASP A 79 9.20 8.64 -6.85
CA ASP A 79 9.36 9.55 -5.69
C ASP A 79 8.43 10.77 -5.81
N ASN A 80 8.20 11.24 -7.04
CA ASN A 80 7.28 12.33 -7.38
C ASN A 80 5.80 12.04 -7.05
N VAL A 81 5.44 10.79 -6.71
CA VAL A 81 4.09 10.36 -6.30
C VAL A 81 4.12 9.83 -4.86
N LEU A 82 5.13 9.04 -4.50
CA LEU A 82 5.24 8.39 -3.19
C LEU A 82 5.50 9.39 -2.07
N ASP A 83 6.41 10.35 -2.26
CA ASP A 83 6.69 11.35 -1.23
C ASP A 83 5.46 12.23 -0.93
N PRO A 84 4.75 12.78 -1.94
CA PRO A 84 3.50 13.49 -1.69
C PRO A 84 2.43 12.61 -1.01
N MET A 85 2.30 11.35 -1.42
CA MET A 85 1.35 10.40 -0.83
C MET A 85 1.61 10.20 0.66
N GLN A 86 2.87 9.93 1.03
CA GLN A 86 3.26 9.75 2.43
C GLN A 86 3.07 11.04 3.23
N ARG A 87 3.47 12.19 2.67
CA ARG A 87 3.28 13.51 3.31
C ARG A 87 1.82 13.81 3.60
N LEU A 88 0.92 13.57 2.63
CA LEU A 88 -0.51 13.83 2.82
C LEU A 88 -1.09 12.90 3.88
N SER A 89 -0.74 11.61 3.85
CA SER A 89 -1.19 10.64 4.84
C SER A 89 -0.74 11.04 6.25
N ALA A 90 0.55 11.36 6.43
CA ALA A 90 1.08 11.82 7.72
C ALA A 90 0.36 13.08 8.21
N GLN A 91 0.21 14.09 7.33
CA GLN A 91 -0.47 15.34 7.67
C GLN A 91 -1.94 15.11 8.03
N PHE A 92 -2.64 14.24 7.31
CA PHE A 92 -4.02 13.87 7.59
C PHE A 92 -4.13 13.28 8.99
N HIS A 93 -3.36 12.24 9.31
CA HIS A 93 -3.44 11.56 10.61
C HIS A 93 -3.05 12.47 11.78
N GLN A 94 -2.00 13.29 11.62
CA GLN A 94 -1.60 14.29 12.62
C GLN A 94 -2.70 15.34 12.86
N THR A 95 -3.40 15.76 11.80
CA THR A 95 -4.49 16.73 11.90
C THR A 95 -5.70 16.12 12.60
N MET A 96 -6.09 14.90 12.23
CA MET A 96 -7.21 14.21 12.88
C MET A 96 -6.94 13.93 14.35
N GLN A 97 -5.71 13.54 14.70
CA GLN A 97 -5.30 13.35 16.09
C GLN A 97 -5.49 14.66 16.90
N ARG A 98 -4.94 15.78 16.44
CA ARG A 98 -5.08 17.08 17.12
C ARG A 98 -6.54 17.49 17.32
N GLN A 99 -7.38 17.26 16.32
CA GLN A 99 -8.81 17.61 16.39
C GLN A 99 -9.58 16.67 17.33
N SER A 100 -9.23 15.39 17.36
CA SER A 100 -9.82 14.43 18.31
C SER A 100 -9.46 14.78 19.77
N GLU A 101 -8.24 15.25 20.02
CA GLU A 101 -7.80 15.74 21.34
C GLU A 101 -8.60 16.98 21.80
N GLN A 102 -9.15 17.75 20.85
CA GLN A 102 -10.03 18.89 21.11
C GLN A 102 -11.51 18.49 21.35
N GLY A 103 -11.84 17.20 21.25
CA GLY A 103 -13.18 16.66 21.50
C GLY A 103 -14.14 16.72 20.32
N ASP A 104 -13.65 17.03 19.10
CA ASP A 104 -14.49 17.11 17.91
C ASP A 104 -14.89 15.71 17.39
N THR A 105 -16.19 15.51 17.11
CA THR A 105 -16.68 14.33 16.37
C THR A 105 -16.59 14.58 14.87
N LEU A 106 -15.51 14.13 14.23
CA LEU A 106 -15.13 14.54 12.88
C LEU A 106 -15.75 13.69 11.77
N GLU A 107 -16.02 12.42 11.99
CA GLU A 107 -16.30 11.41 10.94
C GLU A 107 -17.59 11.69 10.15
N ARG A 108 -18.50 12.47 10.75
CA ARG A 108 -19.75 12.90 10.12
C ARG A 108 -19.62 14.25 9.40
N GLN A 109 -18.54 14.98 9.65
CA GLN A 109 -18.32 16.30 9.08
C GLN A 109 -17.87 16.20 7.62
N TYR A 110 -18.34 17.13 6.80
CA TYR A 110 -17.96 17.20 5.40
C TYR A 110 -16.45 17.37 5.22
N ARG A 111 -15.82 18.29 5.97
CA ARG A 111 -14.38 18.55 5.92
C ARG A 111 -13.53 17.29 6.13
N TYR A 112 -13.93 16.44 7.08
CA TYR A 112 -13.25 15.17 7.37
C TYR A 112 -13.34 14.21 6.18
N ARG A 113 -14.55 13.97 5.69
CA ARG A 113 -14.79 13.06 4.56
C ARG A 113 -14.11 13.55 3.30
N ASN A 114 -14.09 14.86 3.09
CA ASN A 114 -13.42 15.51 1.97
C ASN A 114 -11.89 15.35 2.07
N ALA A 115 -11.27 15.54 3.24
CA ALA A 115 -9.85 15.27 3.42
C ALA A 115 -9.53 13.76 3.25
N LEU A 116 -10.36 12.90 3.83
CA LEU A 116 -10.18 11.45 3.79
C LEU A 116 -10.25 10.91 2.36
N ILE A 117 -11.22 11.34 1.56
CA ILE A 117 -11.33 10.84 0.18
C ILE A 117 -10.11 11.24 -0.66
N HIS A 118 -9.54 12.44 -0.48
CA HIS A 118 -8.31 12.83 -1.16
C HIS A 118 -7.10 12.01 -0.69
N ASN A 119 -6.99 11.74 0.61
CA ASN A 119 -5.95 10.85 1.15
C ASN A 119 -6.04 9.43 0.58
N LEU A 120 -7.25 8.85 0.53
CA LEU A 120 -7.47 7.50 0.01
C LEU A 120 -7.27 7.41 -1.51
N LEU A 121 -7.79 8.39 -2.26
CA LEU A 121 -7.62 8.43 -3.71
C LEU A 121 -6.15 8.60 -4.10
N LEU A 122 -5.38 9.36 -3.33
CA LEU A 122 -3.95 9.52 -3.59
C LEU A 122 -3.17 8.20 -3.41
N GLN A 123 -3.65 7.28 -2.57
CA GLN A 123 -2.99 6.01 -2.26
C GLN A 123 -3.23 4.90 -3.29
N THR A 124 -4.00 5.16 -4.36
CA THR A 124 -4.21 4.17 -5.41
C THR A 124 -2.90 3.76 -6.07
N SER A 125 -2.76 2.48 -6.35
CA SER A 125 -1.61 1.93 -7.07
C SER A 125 -1.60 2.38 -8.54
N CYS A 126 -2.75 2.75 -9.12
CA CYS A 126 -2.89 3.14 -10.53
C CYS A 126 -1.87 4.19 -11.00
N PHE A 127 -1.49 5.13 -10.14
CA PHE A 127 -0.52 6.19 -10.48
C PHE A 127 0.87 5.67 -10.83
N ARG A 128 1.21 4.47 -10.35
CA ARG A 128 2.48 3.81 -10.58
C ARG A 128 2.36 2.63 -11.55
N TYR A 129 1.16 2.08 -11.67
CA TYR A 129 0.88 0.98 -12.61
C TYR A 129 0.91 1.44 -14.07
N TRP A 130 0.30 2.58 -14.37
CA TRP A 130 0.10 3.05 -15.74
C TRP A 130 1.24 3.89 -16.30
N GLY A 131 2.34 4.04 -15.57
CA GLY A 131 3.48 4.85 -15.99
C GLY A 131 3.38 6.32 -15.58
N GLN A 132 4.45 7.05 -15.90
CA GLN A 132 4.54 8.50 -15.74
C GLN A 132 3.60 9.25 -16.70
N GLY A 133 3.31 10.53 -16.40
CA GLY A 133 2.46 11.40 -17.23
C GLY A 133 1.10 11.64 -16.59
N THR A 134 0.02 11.53 -17.36
CA THR A 134 -1.35 11.91 -16.95
C THR A 134 -1.76 11.36 -15.59
N TRP A 135 -1.47 10.08 -15.31
CA TRP A 135 -1.78 9.46 -14.02
C TRP A 135 -1.01 10.10 -12.87
N THR A 136 0.29 10.35 -13.03
CA THR A 136 1.10 11.04 -12.02
C THR A 136 0.71 12.50 -11.84
N ASP A 137 0.18 13.16 -12.87
CA ASP A 137 -0.36 14.52 -12.75
C ASP A 137 -1.68 14.55 -11.97
N TYR A 138 -2.54 13.53 -12.13
CA TYR A 138 -3.69 13.35 -11.25
C TYR A 138 -3.29 13.12 -9.80
N ALA A 139 -2.23 12.36 -9.54
CA ALA A 139 -1.69 12.20 -8.18
C ALA A 139 -1.26 13.54 -7.58
N LYS A 140 -0.52 14.37 -8.34
CA LYS A 140 -0.11 15.72 -7.91
C LYS A 140 -1.32 16.62 -7.62
N GLU A 141 -2.37 16.55 -8.43
CA GLU A 141 -3.57 17.37 -8.22
C GLU A 141 -4.37 16.91 -7.00
N LEU A 142 -4.53 15.60 -6.79
CA LEU A 142 -5.15 15.06 -5.58
C LEU A 142 -4.37 15.45 -4.33
N TYR A 143 -3.05 15.38 -4.40
CA TYR A 143 -2.16 15.84 -3.34
C TYR A 143 -2.39 17.32 -3.02
N ARG A 144 -2.33 18.19 -4.03
CA ARG A 144 -2.51 19.63 -3.89
C ARG A 144 -3.87 19.97 -3.24
N ARG A 145 -4.95 19.32 -3.67
CA ARG A 145 -6.30 19.52 -3.10
C ARG A 145 -6.38 19.02 -1.67
N GLY A 146 -5.86 17.83 -1.39
CA GLY A 146 -5.84 17.27 -0.05
C GLY A 146 -5.11 18.18 0.94
N GLN A 147 -3.96 18.72 0.54
CA GLN A 147 -3.23 19.70 1.35
C GLN A 147 -4.03 20.98 1.59
N ALA A 148 -4.69 21.51 0.55
CA ALA A 148 -5.48 22.72 0.69
C ALA A 148 -6.62 22.53 1.71
N ILE A 149 -7.33 21.39 1.64
CA ILE A 149 -8.38 21.05 2.60
C ILE A 149 -7.81 20.98 4.02
N LEU A 150 -6.71 20.25 4.23
CA LEU A 150 -6.10 20.12 5.55
C LEU A 150 -5.61 21.46 6.11
N ASN A 151 -5.12 22.35 5.26
CA ASN A 151 -4.57 23.65 5.69
C ASN A 151 -5.65 24.72 5.91
N HIS A 152 -6.81 24.63 5.25
CA HIS A 152 -7.84 25.66 5.32
C HIS A 152 -9.02 25.26 6.20
N ASP A 153 -9.47 24.00 6.15
CA ASP A 153 -10.70 23.56 6.80
C ASP A 153 -10.47 23.05 8.24
N PHE A 154 -9.20 22.90 8.63
CA PHE A 154 -8.74 22.40 9.94
C PHE A 154 -7.70 23.32 10.61
N ALA A 155 -7.61 24.57 10.13
CA ALA A 155 -6.79 25.62 10.74
C ALA A 155 -7.32 26.02 12.11
#